data_AF-A0A067PNF1-F1
#
_entry.id   AF-A0A067PNF1-F1
#
_cell.length_a   1.000
_cell.length_b   1.000
_cell.length_c   1.000
_cell.angle_alpha   90.00
_cell.angle_beta   90.00
_cell.angle_gamma   90.00
#
_symmetry.space_group_name_H-M   'P 1'
#
loop_
_entity.id
_entity.type
_entity.pdbx_description
1 polymer ?
#
loop_
_entity_poly.entity_id
_entity_poly.type
_entity_poly.pdbx_seq_one_letter_code
_entity_poly.pdbx_strand_id
1 'polypeptide(L)'
;GSSSHGKLKADQWRSAAEFNLPVALIADLWDLADAVDDVDREQCLSWSNNTMNGMVAVNYATFRRTSAACADKYTIFMKAYIDGLKTLFPEFDLRLNHHLALHLGKLLKNLGPVHGWWVFPFEHIVGVLQQVNTNPKLGM
;
A
#
# COMPACT_ATOMS: atom_id res chain seq x y z
N GLY A 1 -19.81 -21.07 2.39
CA GLY A 1 -19.21 -19.75 2.63
C GLY A 1 -20.32 -18.77 2.96
N SER A 2 -20.31 -18.15 4.14
CA SER A 2 -21.33 -17.18 4.52
C SER A 2 -21.06 -15.84 3.84
N SER A 3 -22.04 -15.34 3.09
CA SER A 3 -22.04 -14.07 2.35
C SER A 3 -22.19 -12.83 3.25
N SER A 4 -21.83 -12.93 4.54
CA SER A 4 -22.10 -11.90 5.56
C SER A 4 -20.90 -11.04 5.95
N HIS A 5 -19.70 -11.28 5.40
CA HIS A 5 -18.54 -10.43 5.68
C HIS A 5 -18.47 -9.31 4.65
N GLY A 6 -18.88 -8.11 5.06
CA GLY A 6 -18.76 -6.90 4.25
C GLY A 6 -17.32 -6.68 3.76
N LYS A 7 -17.17 -6.11 2.56
CA LYS A 7 -15.86 -5.75 2.03
C LYS A 7 -15.20 -4.75 2.98
N LEU A 8 -13.97 -5.07 3.41
CA LEU A 8 -13.15 -4.17 4.21
C LEU A 8 -13.03 -2.81 3.50
N LYS A 9 -13.36 -1.74 4.22
CA LYS A 9 -13.21 -0.36 3.74
C LYS A 9 -11.73 0.04 3.72
N ALA A 10 -11.38 1.07 2.95
CA ALA A 10 -9.98 1.48 2.74
C ALA A 10 -9.25 1.88 4.04
N ASP A 11 -9.97 2.43 5.00
CA ASP A 11 -9.50 2.71 6.36
C ASP A 11 -9.22 1.44 7.16
N GLN A 12 -10.09 0.43 7.06
CA GLN A 12 -9.89 -0.88 7.70
C GLN A 12 -8.71 -1.64 7.10
N TRP A 13 -8.52 -1.58 5.77
CA TRP A 13 -7.32 -2.10 5.11
C TRP A 13 -6.05 -1.39 5.58
N ARG A 14 -6.11 -0.06 5.77
CA ARG A 14 -4.98 0.71 6.29
C ARG A 14 -4.65 0.27 7.71
N SER A 15 -5.62 0.18 8.62
CA SER A 15 -5.38 -0.27 9.99
C SER A 15 -4.88 -1.72 10.06
N ALA A 16 -5.42 -2.60 9.21
CA ALA A 16 -4.98 -3.99 9.14
C ALA A 16 -3.54 -4.11 8.63
N ALA A 17 -3.18 -3.35 7.60
CA ALA A 17 -1.83 -3.31 7.08
C ALA A 17 -0.88 -2.65 8.08
N GLU A 18 -1.15 -1.42 8.53
CA GLU A 18 -0.22 -0.62 9.33
C GLU A 18 0.05 -1.20 10.72
N PHE A 19 -0.92 -1.89 11.33
CA PHE A 19 -0.82 -2.35 12.72
C PHE A 19 -0.96 -3.88 12.87
N ASN A 20 -2.06 -4.46 12.37
CA ASN A 20 -2.36 -5.87 12.68
C ASN A 20 -1.38 -6.86 12.04
N LEU A 21 -0.99 -6.64 10.78
CA LEU A 21 -0.06 -7.50 10.05
C LEU A 21 1.36 -7.50 10.64
N PRO A 22 1.98 -6.34 10.92
CA PRO A 22 3.28 -6.28 11.58
C PRO A 22 3.26 -6.89 12.97
N VAL A 23 2.22 -6.63 13.76
CA VAL A 23 2.10 -7.17 15.13
C VAL A 23 1.95 -8.69 15.09
N ALA A 24 1.13 -9.23 14.18
CA ALA A 24 1.00 -10.68 14.03
C ALA A 24 2.32 -11.34 13.61
N LEU A 25 3.04 -10.76 12.64
CA LEU A 25 4.33 -11.32 12.19
C LEU A 25 5.44 -11.23 13.25
N ILE A 26 5.44 -10.17 14.07
CA ILE A 26 6.38 -10.05 15.20
C ILE A 26 6.00 -11.01 16.33
N ALA A 27 4.71 -11.18 16.61
CA ALA A 27 4.21 -12.12 17.60
C ALA A 27 4.55 -13.57 17.19
N ASP A 28 4.32 -13.94 15.94
CA ASP A 28 4.72 -15.25 15.39
C ASP A 28 6.23 -15.45 15.55
N LEU A 29 7.05 -14.44 15.23
CA LEU A 29 8.51 -14.49 15.41
C LEU A 29 8.95 -14.73 16.86
N TRP A 30 8.21 -14.22 17.84
CA TRP A 30 8.50 -14.42 19.26
C TRP A 30 8.02 -15.78 19.76
N ASP A 31 6.87 -16.26 19.28
CA ASP A 31 6.35 -17.59 19.63
C ASP A 31 7.20 -18.72 19.01
N LEU A 32 7.78 -18.48 17.83
CA LEU A 32 8.72 -19.40 17.17
C LEU A 32 10.13 -19.41 17.82
N ALA A 33 10.48 -18.41 18.62
CA ALA A 33 11.85 -18.26 19.14
C ALA A 33 12.29 -19.40 20.07
N ASP A 34 11.34 -20.09 20.71
CA ASP A 34 11.58 -21.16 21.67
C ASP A 34 11.34 -22.58 21.08
N ALA A 35 10.80 -22.70 19.86
CA ALA A 35 10.23 -23.97 19.38
C ALA A 35 10.69 -24.44 17.99
N VAL A 36 11.45 -23.66 17.22
CA VAL A 36 11.66 -23.94 15.78
C VAL A 36 13.13 -23.84 15.36
N ASP A 37 13.52 -24.69 14.40
CA ASP A 37 14.88 -24.77 13.85
C ASP A 37 15.31 -23.44 13.19
N ASP A 38 16.63 -23.20 13.12
CA ASP A 38 17.22 -21.95 12.61
C ASP A 38 16.74 -21.55 11.20
N VAL A 39 16.43 -22.54 10.35
CA VAL A 39 15.97 -22.33 8.97
C VAL A 39 14.58 -21.69 8.91
N ASP A 40 13.64 -22.21 9.71
CA ASP A 40 12.27 -21.69 9.73
C ASP A 40 12.22 -20.29 10.38
N ARG A 41 13.11 -20.04 11.35
CA ARG A 41 13.30 -18.72 11.95
C ARG A 41 13.80 -17.71 10.92
N GLU A 42 14.81 -18.06 10.11
CA GLU A 42 15.32 -17.17 9.06
C GLU A 42 14.25 -16.84 8.01
N GLN A 43 13.42 -17.82 7.66
CA GLN A 43 12.30 -17.61 6.73
C GLN A 43 11.25 -16.66 7.32
N CYS A 44 10.85 -16.85 8.57
CA CYS A 44 9.91 -15.95 9.26
C CYS A 44 10.45 -14.52 9.39
N LEU A 45 11.75 -14.38 9.71
CA LEU A 45 12.44 -13.09 9.74
C LEU A 45 12.39 -12.41 8.36
N SER A 46 12.61 -13.18 7.30
CA SER A 46 12.59 -12.66 5.93
C SER A 46 11.19 -12.17 5.52
N TRP A 47 10.14 -12.91 5.87
CA TRP A 47 8.74 -12.48 5.64
C TRP A 47 8.39 -11.21 6.42
N SER A 48 8.79 -11.14 7.69
CA SER A 48 8.57 -9.97 8.53
C SER A 48 9.31 -8.75 8.00
N ASN A 49 10.60 -8.86 7.68
CA ASN A 49 11.40 -7.78 7.09
C ASN A 49 10.80 -7.27 5.78
N ASN A 50 10.37 -8.19 4.90
CA ASN A 50 9.74 -7.80 3.65
C ASN A 50 8.43 -7.04 3.89
N THR A 51 7.59 -7.52 4.82
CA THR A 51 6.34 -6.84 5.17
C THR A 51 6.61 -5.44 5.74
N MET A 52 7.61 -5.31 6.61
CA MET A 52 8.01 -4.01 7.17
C MET A 52 8.47 -3.03 6.09
N ASN A 53 9.23 -3.48 5.08
CA ASN A 53 9.59 -2.63 3.93
C ASN A 53 8.35 -2.08 3.22
N GLY A 54 7.34 -2.93 2.99
CA GLY A 54 6.06 -2.51 2.40
C GLY A 54 5.34 -1.45 3.23
N MET A 55 5.24 -1.66 4.55
CA MET A 55 4.56 -0.72 5.46
C MET A 55 5.27 0.63 5.55
N VAL A 56 6.60 0.61 5.68
CA VAL A 56 7.40 1.84 5.74
C VAL A 56 7.24 2.64 4.44
N ALA A 57 7.20 1.96 3.29
CA ALA A 57 6.91 2.61 2.02
C ALA A 57 5.51 3.24 2.02
N VAL A 58 4.45 2.52 2.43
CA VAL A 58 3.09 3.08 2.51
C VAL A 58 3.02 4.30 3.42
N ASN A 59 3.72 4.28 4.56
CA ASN A 59 3.80 5.42 5.47
C ASN A 59 4.42 6.65 4.79
N TYR A 60 5.56 6.50 4.10
CA TYR A 60 6.15 7.61 3.36
C TYR A 60 5.26 8.13 2.23
N ALA A 61 4.51 7.26 1.55
CA ALA A 61 3.58 7.68 0.50
C ALA A 61 2.37 8.45 1.03
N THR A 62 1.92 8.14 2.25
CA THR A 62 0.69 8.68 2.83
C THR A 62 0.92 9.90 3.73
N PHE A 63 2.18 10.30 3.95
CA PHE A 63 2.48 11.53 4.67
C PHE A 63 1.83 12.75 4.03
N ARG A 64 1.26 13.61 4.89
CA ARG A 64 0.63 14.88 4.48
C ARG A 64 1.64 15.93 4.00
N ARG A 65 2.92 15.72 4.31
CA ARG A 65 4.05 16.52 3.82
C ARG A 65 5.05 15.57 3.22
N THR A 66 5.53 15.87 2.03
CA THR A 66 6.60 15.12 1.38
C THR A 66 7.79 16.04 1.15
N SER A 67 8.96 15.44 1.06
CA SER A 67 10.21 16.07 0.65
C SER A 67 10.92 15.12 -0.31
N ALA A 68 11.90 15.61 -1.06
CA ALA A 68 12.71 14.74 -1.93
C ALA A 68 13.27 13.53 -1.16
N ALA A 69 13.77 13.76 0.06
CA ALA A 69 14.26 12.72 0.94
C ALA A 69 13.17 11.70 1.37
N CYS A 70 11.93 12.15 1.64
CA CYS A 70 10.83 11.23 1.94
C CYS A 70 10.47 10.37 0.71
N ALA A 71 10.45 10.97 -0.48
CA ALA A 71 10.18 10.27 -1.72
C ALA A 71 11.30 9.29 -2.12
N ASP A 72 12.55 9.61 -1.78
CA ASP A 72 13.69 8.69 -1.92
C ASP A 72 13.54 7.49 -1.00
N LYS A 73 13.22 7.73 0.29
CA LYS A 73 12.94 6.65 1.25
C LYS A 73 11.78 5.77 0.79
N TYR A 74 10.68 6.37 0.32
CA TYR A 74 9.59 5.61 -0.30
C TYR A 74 10.10 4.66 -1.38
N THR A 75 10.89 5.17 -2.33
CA THR A 75 11.39 4.40 -3.47
C THR A 75 12.29 3.26 -3.02
N ILE A 76 13.18 3.52 -2.05
CA ILE A 76 14.09 2.52 -1.46
C ILE A 76 13.29 1.37 -0.85
N PHE A 77 12.36 1.68 0.05
CA PHE A 77 11.58 0.66 0.76
C PHE A 77 10.60 -0.07 -0.16
N MET A 78 9.95 0.62 -1.12
CA MET A 78 9.05 -0.02 -2.07
C MET A 78 9.80 -0.97 -3.01
N LYS A 79 11.02 -0.60 -3.44
CA LYS A 79 11.86 -1.49 -4.25
C LYS A 79 12.29 -2.72 -3.44
N ALA A 80 12.77 -2.52 -2.21
CA ALA A 80 13.15 -3.63 -1.32
C ALA A 80 11.98 -4.60 -1.07
N TYR A 81 10.76 -4.07 -0.91
CA TYR A 81 9.55 -4.87 -0.78
C TYR A 81 9.26 -5.72 -2.04
N ILE A 82 9.33 -5.11 -3.23
CA ILE A 82 9.05 -5.82 -4.48
C ILE A 82 10.13 -6.87 -4.79
N ASP A 83 11.41 -6.54 -4.53
CA ASP A 83 12.52 -7.48 -4.70
C ASP A 83 12.39 -8.65 -3.71
N GLY A 84 11.97 -8.37 -2.47
CA GLY A 84 11.67 -9.39 -1.47
C GLY A 84 10.47 -10.27 -1.85
N LEU A 85 9.39 -9.71 -2.40
CA LEU A 85 8.26 -10.50 -2.92
C LEU A 85 8.71 -11.51 -3.98
N LYS A 86 9.53 -11.09 -4.94
CA LYS A 86 10.06 -12.00 -5.98
C LYS A 86 10.93 -13.11 -5.41
N THR A 87 11.72 -12.78 -4.38
CA THR A 87 12.66 -13.73 -3.78
C THR A 87 11.92 -14.74 -2.89
N LEU A 88 10.98 -14.28 -2.08
CA LEU A 88 10.24 -15.10 -1.11
C LEU A 88 9.10 -15.89 -1.75
N PHE A 89 8.51 -15.36 -2.82
CA PHE A 89 7.37 -15.95 -3.51
C PHE A 89 7.63 -15.95 -5.03
N PRO A 90 8.52 -16.81 -5.54
CA PRO A 90 8.90 -16.83 -6.96
C PRO A 90 7.72 -17.12 -7.91
N GLU A 91 6.71 -17.83 -7.43
CA GLU A 91 5.46 -18.12 -8.16
C GLU A 91 4.48 -16.93 -8.20
N PHE A 92 4.79 -15.83 -7.50
CA PHE A 92 3.91 -14.67 -7.43
C PHE A 92 4.08 -13.75 -8.64
N ASP A 93 3.02 -13.65 -9.45
CA ASP A 93 3.00 -12.73 -10.58
C ASP A 93 2.83 -11.27 -10.15
N LEU A 94 3.84 -10.46 -10.43
CA LEU A 94 3.76 -9.02 -10.24
C LEU A 94 2.73 -8.39 -11.18
N ARG A 95 1.68 -7.84 -10.58
CA ARG A 95 0.66 -7.04 -11.27
C ARG A 95 1.14 -5.63 -11.62
N LEU A 96 0.46 -5.00 -12.57
CA LEU A 96 0.67 -3.60 -12.97
C LEU A 96 0.71 -2.63 -11.78
N ASN A 97 -0.09 -2.87 -10.74
CA ASN A 97 -0.09 -2.04 -9.53
C ASN A 97 1.28 -1.99 -8.84
N HIS A 98 2.07 -3.07 -8.85
CA HIS A 98 3.43 -3.07 -8.29
C HIS A 98 4.36 -2.20 -9.12
N HIS A 99 4.21 -2.22 -10.44
CA HIS A 99 4.95 -1.33 -11.34
C HIS A 99 4.58 0.14 -11.12
N LEU A 100 3.28 0.45 -11.00
CA LEU A 100 2.81 1.81 -10.72
C LEU A 100 3.30 2.30 -9.35
N ALA A 101 3.37 1.43 -8.35
CA ALA A 101 3.93 1.76 -7.04
C ALA A 101 5.40 2.22 -7.16
N LEU A 102 6.22 1.59 -8.01
CA LEU A 102 7.61 2.02 -8.21
C LEU A 102 7.73 3.46 -8.79
N HIS A 103 6.74 3.91 -9.55
CA HIS A 103 6.71 5.29 -10.08
C HIS A 103 6.24 6.33 -9.06
N LEU A 104 5.58 5.90 -7.98
CA LEU A 104 5.01 6.82 -7.00
C LEU A 104 6.06 7.72 -6.35
N GLY A 105 7.29 7.23 -6.15
CA GLY A 105 8.39 8.05 -5.64
C GLY A 105 8.72 9.25 -6.53
N LYS A 106 8.71 9.06 -7.86
CA LYS A 106 8.90 10.15 -8.83
C LYS A 106 7.72 11.12 -8.80
N LEU A 107 6.50 10.61 -8.68
CA LEU A 107 5.30 11.43 -8.57
C LEU A 107 5.31 12.28 -7.29
N LEU A 108 5.72 11.72 -6.15
CA LEU A 108 5.87 12.45 -4.89
C LEU A 108 6.85 13.63 -5.00
N LYS A 109 7.95 13.45 -5.75
CA LYS A 109 8.92 14.54 -5.98
C LYS A 109 8.36 15.65 -6.86
N ASN A 110 7.58 15.28 -7.88
CA ASN A 110 7.13 16.22 -8.92
C ASN A 110 5.81 16.93 -8.54
N LEU A 111 4.90 16.21 -7.91
CA LEU A 111 3.52 16.66 -7.63
C LEU A 111 3.28 16.94 -6.14
N GLY A 112 4.23 16.58 -5.27
CA GLY A 112 4.06 16.69 -3.83
C GLY A 112 3.22 15.54 -3.23
N PRO A 113 2.67 15.73 -2.03
CA PRO A 113 1.99 14.67 -1.27
C PRO A 113 0.81 14.07 -2.03
N VAL A 114 0.61 12.75 -1.93
CA VAL A 114 -0.49 12.03 -2.61
C VAL A 114 -1.84 12.69 -2.35
N HIS A 115 -2.11 13.14 -1.11
CA HIS A 115 -3.37 13.81 -0.75
C HIS A 115 -3.69 15.06 -1.59
N GLY A 116 -2.70 15.71 -2.21
CA GLY A 116 -2.90 16.89 -3.04
C GLY A 116 -3.38 16.59 -4.46
N TRP A 117 -3.18 15.36 -4.95
CA TRP A 117 -3.50 14.97 -6.34
C TRP A 117 -4.17 13.60 -6.44
N TRP A 118 -4.40 12.91 -5.31
CA TRP A 118 -5.13 11.65 -5.30
C TRP A 118 -6.51 11.88 -5.89
N VAL A 119 -6.97 10.95 -6.71
CA VAL A 119 -8.19 11.07 -7.53
C VAL A 119 -9.47 11.11 -6.68
N PHE A 120 -9.43 10.81 -5.37
CA PHE A 120 -10.62 10.72 -4.52
C PHE A 120 -11.48 12.02 -4.46
N PRO A 121 -10.91 13.24 -4.33
CA PRO A 121 -11.68 14.49 -4.44
C PRO A 121 -12.20 14.71 -5.87
N PHE A 122 -11.47 14.26 -6.89
CA PHE A 122 -11.89 14.36 -8.29
C PHE A 122 -13.00 13.37 -8.65
N GLU A 123 -12.98 12.14 -8.11
CA GLU A 123 -14.10 11.18 -8.18
C GLU A 123 -15.36 11.73 -7.52
N HIS A 124 -15.21 12.41 -6.37
CA HIS A 124 -16.32 13.12 -5.74
C HIS A 124 -16.84 14.28 -6.61
N ILE A 125 -15.95 15.09 -7.21
CA ILE A 125 -16.33 16.18 -8.13
C ILE A 125 -16.98 15.64 -9.41
N VAL A 126 -16.49 14.55 -9.97
CA VAL A 126 -17.09 13.86 -11.12
C VAL A 126 -18.46 13.29 -10.76
N GLY A 127 -18.61 12.70 -9.57
CA GLY A 127 -19.91 12.25 -9.06
C GLY A 127 -20.90 13.40 -8.88
N VAL A 128 -20.46 14.56 -8.37
CA VAL A 128 -21.28 15.78 -8.27
C VAL A 128 -21.64 16.30 -9.67
N LEU A 129 -20.69 16.36 -10.61
CA LEU A 129 -20.92 16.79 -12.00
C LEU A 129 -21.88 15.86 -12.75
N GLN A 130 -21.83 14.55 -12.49
CA GLN A 130 -22.78 13.57 -13.05
C GLN A 130 -24.21 13.75 -12.53
N GLN A 131 -24.40 14.39 -11.36
CA GLN A 131 -25.72 14.77 -10.84
C GLN A 131 -26.23 16.10 -11.40
N VAL A 132 -25.36 16.93 -11.97
CA VAL A 132 -25.77 18.15 -12.67
C VAL A 132 -26.21 17.78 -14.08
N ASN A 133 -27.52 17.68 -14.27
CA ASN A 133 -28.14 17.38 -15.55
C ASN A 133 -27.91 18.55 -16.53
N THR A 134 -26.79 18.57 -17.25
CA THR A 134 -26.57 19.49 -18.37
C THR A 134 -27.37 18.99 -19.58
N ASN A 135 -28.68 19.12 -19.50
CA ASN A 135 -29.54 19.06 -20.67
C ASN A 135 -29.67 20.48 -21.24
N PRO A 136 -28.88 20.89 -22.25
CA PRO A 136 -29.18 22.11 -22.97
C PRO A 136 -30.41 21.83 -23.83
N LYS A 137 -31.62 21.97 -23.26
CA LYS A 137 -32.81 22.19 -24.07
C LYS A 137 -32.78 23.64 -24.58
N LEU A 138 -31.88 23.89 -25.52
CA LEU A 138 -31.96 25.00 -26.46
C LEU A 138 -32.43 24.39 -27.79
N GLY A 139 -33.74 24.40 -27.99
CA GLY A 139 -34.40 23.93 -29.20
C GLY A 139 -35.87 24.27 -29.12
N MET A 140 -36.25 25.26 -29.92
CA MET A 140 -37.61 25.78 -30.14
C MET A 140 -38.61 24.70 -30.55
#